data_AF-F6RIL1-F1
#
_entry.id   AF-F6RIL1-F1
#
_cell.length_a   1.000
_cell.length_b   1.000
_cell.length_c   1.000
_cell.angle_alpha   90.00
_cell.angle_beta   90.00
_cell.angle_gamma   90.00
#
_symmetry.space_group_name_H-M   'P 1'
#
loop_
_entity.id
_entity.type
_entity.pdbx_description
1 polymer ?
#
loop_
_entity_poly.entity_id
_entity_poly.type
_entity_poly.pdbx_seq_one_letter_code
_entity_poly.pdbx_strand_id
1 'polypeptide(L)'
;MYVLLSKTLMKGKRYKEAITNLKNALELSTLYTYGATTSTANEAPPEAAEIHFLLGQCYTEQLQHTEALQAYNQALKVNPELAEAYYQRGLCRLKLDHSKGIQDLNRALALQPLLFEAYLSRAAYYSTKERYSKAILNCNEALRLRPKSVRALLCRGGLKFRISAYRHALTDLSAAIEL
;
A
#
# COMPACT_ATOMS: atom_id res chain seq x y z
N MET A 1 -7.85 14.88 18.79
CA MET A 1 -6.74 14.49 19.68
C MET A 1 -6.31 13.03 19.48
N TYR A 2 -7.24 12.05 19.44
CA TYR A 2 -6.91 10.63 19.33
C TYR A 2 -6.13 10.20 18.07
N VAL A 3 -6.43 10.77 16.89
CA VAL A 3 -5.69 10.44 15.64
C VAL A 3 -4.21 10.82 15.74
N LEU A 4 -3.90 12.00 16.27
CA LEU A 4 -2.52 12.45 16.44
C LEU A 4 -1.76 11.55 17.43
N LEU A 5 -2.38 11.22 18.56
CA LEU A 5 -1.82 10.27 19.53
C LEU A 5 -1.61 8.88 18.91
N SER A 6 -2.53 8.42 18.07
CA SER A 6 -2.38 7.14 17.38
C SER A 6 -1.18 7.14 16.43
N LYS A 7 -0.98 8.23 15.68
CA LYS A 7 0.20 8.40 14.81
C LYS A 7 1.52 8.40 15.61
N THR A 8 1.57 9.00 16.80
CA THR A 8 2.77 8.95 17.65
C THR A 8 3.02 7.54 18.20
N LEU A 9 1.97 6.83 18.61
CA LEU A 9 2.07 5.42 19.02
C LEU A 9 2.53 4.50 17.89
N MET A 10 2.05 4.71 16.66
CA MET A 10 2.50 3.97 15.47
C MET A 10 3.99 4.17 15.22
N LYS A 11 4.50 5.40 15.34
CA LYS A 11 5.95 5.67 15.24
C LYS A 11 6.75 4.91 16.31
N GLY A 12 6.18 4.77 17.51
CA GLY A 12 6.72 3.96 18.60
C GLY A 12 6.44 2.45 18.50
N LYS A 13 5.88 1.95 17.37
CA LYS A 13 5.46 0.55 17.16
C LYS A 13 4.46 0.01 18.18
N ARG A 14 3.74 0.89 18.89
CA ARG A 14 2.69 0.54 19.88
C ARG A 14 1.34 0.36 19.18
N TYR A 15 1.27 -0.57 18.24
CA TYR A 15 0.13 -0.71 17.32
C TYR A 15 -1.18 -1.12 17.99
N LYS A 16 -1.13 -1.94 19.06
CA LYS A 16 -2.33 -2.34 19.80
C LYS A 16 -3.02 -1.13 20.45
N GLU A 17 -2.25 -0.26 21.09
CA GLU A 17 -2.77 0.96 21.71
C GLU A 17 -3.24 1.97 20.66
N ALA A 18 -2.51 2.09 19.56
CA ALA A 18 -2.94 2.91 18.42
C ALA A 18 -4.30 2.44 17.89
N ILE A 19 -4.53 1.13 17.75
CA ILE A 19 -5.82 0.58 17.32
C ILE A 19 -6.94 0.95 18.28
N THR A 20 -6.73 0.79 19.59
CA THR A 20 -7.73 1.17 20.60
C THR A 20 -8.09 2.65 20.47
N ASN A 21 -7.09 3.52 20.36
CA ASN A 21 -7.31 4.96 20.21
C ASN A 21 -8.02 5.33 18.90
N LEU A 22 -7.70 4.65 17.79
CA LEU A 22 -8.36 4.86 16.50
C LEU A 22 -9.82 4.39 16.52
N LYS A 23 -10.13 3.27 17.19
CA LYS A 23 -11.52 2.80 17.36
C LYS A 23 -12.33 3.81 18.18
N ASN A 24 -11.79 4.30 19.29
CA ASN A 24 -12.42 5.34 20.10
C ASN A 24 -12.62 6.64 19.28
N ALA A 25 -11.64 7.02 18.45
CA ALA A 25 -11.77 8.17 17.56
C ALA A 25 -12.91 8.01 16.55
N LEU A 26 -13.06 6.80 16.00
CA LEU A 26 -14.14 6.48 15.07
C LEU A 26 -15.51 6.57 15.75
N GLU A 27 -15.67 5.97 16.92
CA GLU A 27 -16.91 6.01 17.71
C GLU A 27 -17.30 7.44 18.09
N LEU A 28 -16.35 8.28 18.47
CA LEU A 28 -16.62 9.69 18.73
C LEU A 28 -17.05 10.41 17.46
N SER A 29 -16.37 10.18 16.33
CA SER A 29 -16.72 10.84 15.06
C SER A 29 -18.12 10.48 14.57
N THR A 30 -18.57 9.24 14.79
CA THR A 30 -19.94 8.83 14.46
C THR A 30 -20.95 9.47 15.42
N LEU A 31 -20.68 9.51 16.72
CA LEU A 31 -21.59 10.15 17.68
C LEU A 31 -21.77 11.65 17.43
N TYR A 32 -20.69 12.38 17.10
CA TYR A 32 -20.77 13.81 16.77
C TYR A 32 -21.57 14.08 15.49
N THR A 33 -21.45 13.22 14.47
CA THR A 33 -22.20 13.38 13.22
C THR A 33 -23.70 13.11 13.39
N TYR A 34 -24.09 12.14 14.22
CA TYR A 34 -25.50 11.88 14.54
C TYR A 34 -26.14 12.90 15.49
N GLY A 35 -25.35 13.58 16.33
CA GLY A 35 -25.84 14.57 17.31
C GLY A 35 -26.08 15.98 16.75
N ALA A 36 -25.59 16.32 15.55
CA ALA A 36 -25.49 17.71 15.09
C ALA A 36 -26.68 18.24 14.25
N THR A 37 -27.28 17.47 13.33
CA THR A 37 -28.50 17.89 12.60
C THR A 37 -29.13 16.75 11.82
N THR A 38 -30.46 16.75 11.77
CA THR A 38 -31.31 16.02 10.82
C THR A 38 -30.88 16.24 9.35
N SER A 39 -30.89 15.16 8.55
CA SER A 39 -30.99 15.15 7.07
C SER A 39 -29.75 14.92 6.18
N THR A 40 -28.65 14.33 6.64
CA THR A 40 -27.71 13.61 5.74
C THR A 40 -27.27 12.28 6.36
N ALA A 41 -28.25 11.40 6.60
CA ALA A 41 -28.13 10.18 7.40
C ALA A 41 -27.30 9.04 6.78
N ASN A 42 -26.35 9.29 5.87
CA ASN A 42 -25.69 8.18 5.16
C ASN A 42 -24.25 8.39 4.69
N GLU A 43 -23.62 9.51 5.01
CA GLU A 43 -22.24 9.76 4.61
C GLU A 43 -21.34 9.68 5.85
N ALA A 44 -20.44 8.70 5.86
CA ALA A 44 -19.44 8.58 6.92
C ALA A 44 -18.60 9.88 6.98
N PRO A 45 -18.20 10.33 8.17
CA PRO A 45 -17.44 11.57 8.30
C PRO A 45 -16.18 11.53 7.41
N PRO A 46 -15.79 12.63 6.74
CA PRO A 46 -14.62 12.66 5.89
C PRO A 46 -13.35 12.15 6.60
N GLU A 47 -13.22 12.38 7.90
CA GLU A 47 -12.10 11.88 8.71
C GLU A 47 -12.11 10.35 8.91
N ALA A 48 -13.26 9.68 8.75
CA ALA A 48 -13.36 8.23 8.88
C ALA A 48 -12.49 7.50 7.86
N ALA A 49 -12.29 8.08 6.66
CA ALA A 49 -11.38 7.52 5.66
C ALA A 49 -9.95 7.39 6.21
N GLU A 50 -9.44 8.45 6.85
CA GLU A 50 -8.11 8.47 7.43
C GLU A 50 -8.01 7.49 8.61
N ILE A 51 -9.01 7.46 9.49
CA ILE A 51 -9.02 6.55 10.65
C ILE A 51 -8.98 5.09 10.19
N HIS A 52 -9.82 4.72 9.22
CA HIS A 52 -9.81 3.37 8.64
C HIS A 52 -8.51 3.05 7.93
N PHE A 53 -7.90 4.01 7.25
CA PHE A 53 -6.60 3.82 6.61
C PHE A 53 -5.50 3.56 7.66
N LEU A 54 -5.45 4.34 8.74
CA LEU A 54 -4.49 4.15 9.84
C LEU A 54 -4.72 2.81 10.57
N LEU A 55 -5.97 2.39 10.77
CA LEU A 55 -6.28 1.05 11.28
C LEU A 55 -5.72 -0.03 10.37
N GLY A 56 -5.90 0.11 9.05
CA GLY A 56 -5.34 -0.79 8.05
C GLY A 56 -3.83 -0.90 8.16
N GLN A 57 -3.13 0.22 8.36
CA GLN A 57 -1.68 0.24 8.57
C GLN A 57 -1.28 -0.51 9.85
N CYS A 58 -1.94 -0.23 10.98
CA CYS A 58 -1.69 -0.93 12.25
C CYS A 58 -1.91 -2.45 12.16
N TYR A 59 -2.92 -2.89 11.40
CA TYR A 59 -3.18 -4.30 11.16
C TYR A 59 -2.14 -4.94 10.22
N THR A 60 -1.69 -4.19 9.21
CA THR A 60 -0.63 -4.63 8.28
C THR A 60 0.67 -4.89 9.04
N GLU A 61 1.05 -3.98 9.93
CA GLU A 61 2.24 -4.08 10.79
C GLU A 61 2.16 -5.26 11.78
N GLN A 62 0.96 -5.68 12.15
CA GLN A 62 0.72 -6.86 12.99
C GLN A 62 0.51 -8.15 12.18
N LEU A 63 0.71 -8.11 10.86
CA LEU A 63 0.47 -9.24 9.94
C LEU A 63 -0.99 -9.75 9.94
N GLN A 64 -1.93 -8.94 10.45
CA GLN A 64 -3.36 -9.20 10.46
C GLN A 64 -3.97 -8.77 9.12
N HIS A 65 -3.67 -9.53 8.07
CA HIS A 65 -3.98 -9.15 6.68
C HIS A 65 -5.48 -9.06 6.38
N THR A 66 -6.31 -9.87 7.06
CA THR A 66 -7.77 -9.87 6.87
C THR A 66 -8.40 -8.60 7.45
N GLU A 67 -8.01 -8.23 8.67
CA GLU A 67 -8.44 -7.01 9.35
C GLU A 67 -7.94 -5.77 8.62
N ALA A 68 -6.69 -5.80 8.14
CA ALA A 68 -6.13 -4.75 7.29
C ALA A 68 -6.95 -4.56 6.01
N LEU A 69 -7.27 -5.65 5.32
CA LEU A 69 -8.10 -5.63 4.11
C LEU A 69 -9.49 -5.01 4.39
N GLN A 70 -10.14 -5.38 5.50
CA GLN A 70 -11.42 -4.79 5.90
C GLN A 70 -11.29 -3.29 6.17
N ALA A 71 -10.26 -2.88 6.90
CA ALA A 71 -10.02 -1.47 7.22
C ALA A 71 -9.77 -0.65 5.94
N TYR A 72 -8.92 -1.11 5.02
CA TYR A 72 -8.71 -0.43 3.74
C TYR A 72 -9.95 -0.40 2.85
N ASN A 73 -10.81 -1.44 2.90
CA ASN A 73 -12.10 -1.40 2.21
C ASN A 73 -12.99 -0.28 2.74
N GLN A 74 -13.05 -0.08 4.06
CA GLN A 74 -13.83 1.01 4.65
C GLN A 74 -13.21 2.37 4.29
N ALA A 75 -11.89 2.52 4.36
CA ALA A 75 -11.22 3.75 3.94
C ALA A 75 -11.58 4.14 2.50
N LEU A 76 -11.59 3.17 1.58
CA LEU A 76 -11.91 3.38 0.16
C LEU A 76 -13.40 3.54 -0.13
N LYS A 77 -14.30 3.12 0.78
CA LYS A 77 -15.73 3.45 0.68
C LYS A 77 -15.98 4.92 0.98
N VAL A 78 -15.24 5.48 1.93
CA VAL A 78 -15.36 6.90 2.33
C VAL A 78 -14.59 7.80 1.37
N ASN A 79 -13.36 7.43 0.99
CA ASN A 79 -12.55 8.16 0.02
C ASN A 79 -12.02 7.23 -1.10
N PRO A 80 -12.73 7.15 -2.24
CA PRO A 80 -12.34 6.33 -3.39
C PRO A 80 -11.12 6.82 -4.17
N GLU A 81 -10.54 7.97 -3.82
CA GLU A 81 -9.38 8.57 -4.51
C GLU A 81 -8.08 8.39 -3.71
N LEU A 82 -8.11 7.63 -2.61
CA LEU A 82 -6.96 7.38 -1.76
C LEU A 82 -6.02 6.32 -2.37
N ALA A 83 -5.08 6.77 -3.22
CA ALA A 83 -4.13 5.92 -3.94
C ALA A 83 -3.35 4.95 -3.03
N GLU A 84 -2.85 5.45 -1.89
CA GLU A 84 -2.10 4.66 -0.92
C GLU A 84 -2.96 3.53 -0.30
N ALA A 85 -4.25 3.76 -0.08
CA ALA A 85 -5.15 2.72 0.42
C ALA A 85 -5.39 1.60 -0.60
N TYR A 86 -5.49 1.93 -1.90
CA TYR A 86 -5.48 0.90 -2.94
C TYR A 86 -4.16 0.13 -2.94
N TYR A 87 -3.02 0.81 -2.85
CA TYR A 87 -1.72 0.15 -2.82
C TYR A 87 -1.62 -0.87 -1.68
N GLN A 88 -1.92 -0.44 -0.45
CA GLN A 88 -1.87 -1.29 0.74
C GLN A 88 -2.91 -2.42 0.69
N ARG A 89 -4.15 -2.13 0.24
CA ARG A 89 -5.18 -3.16 0.05
C ARG A 89 -4.74 -4.21 -0.97
N GLY A 90 -4.10 -3.77 -2.06
CA GLY A 90 -3.54 -4.64 -3.07
C GLY A 90 -2.52 -5.60 -2.48
N LEU A 91 -1.60 -5.11 -1.65
CA LEU A 91 -0.64 -5.94 -0.93
C LEU A 91 -1.32 -6.97 -0.01
N CYS A 92 -2.29 -6.55 0.81
CA CYS A 92 -3.04 -7.46 1.67
C CYS A 92 -3.72 -8.57 0.87
N ARG A 93 -4.37 -8.23 -0.25
CA ARG A 93 -5.00 -9.21 -1.15
C ARG A 93 -3.97 -10.18 -1.72
N LEU A 94 -2.82 -9.71 -2.17
CA LEU A 94 -1.77 -10.59 -2.69
C LEU A 94 -1.19 -11.52 -1.62
N LYS A 95 -1.07 -11.05 -0.37
CA LYS A 95 -0.64 -11.90 0.77
C LYS A 95 -1.67 -12.95 1.16
N LEU A 96 -2.94 -12.70 0.88
CA LEU A 96 -4.05 -13.64 1.06
C LEU A 96 -4.33 -14.46 -0.22
N ASP A 97 -3.38 -14.56 -1.14
CA ASP A 97 -3.49 -15.24 -2.45
C ASP A 97 -4.69 -14.81 -3.31
N HIS A 98 -5.20 -13.60 -3.07
CA HIS A 98 -6.31 -13.04 -3.82
C HIS A 98 -5.83 -12.28 -5.05
N SER A 99 -6.10 -12.84 -6.22
CA SER A 99 -5.63 -12.32 -7.53
C SER A 99 -6.09 -10.90 -7.84
N LYS A 100 -7.18 -10.40 -7.21
CA LYS A 100 -7.64 -9.00 -7.37
C LYS A 100 -6.65 -7.97 -6.83
N GLY A 101 -5.64 -8.37 -6.05
CA GLY A 101 -4.63 -7.44 -5.54
C GLY A 101 -3.90 -6.66 -6.66
N ILE A 102 -3.70 -7.28 -7.84
CA ILE A 102 -3.09 -6.56 -8.98
C ILE A 102 -3.97 -5.44 -9.52
N GLN A 103 -5.30 -5.57 -9.43
CA GLN A 103 -6.24 -4.52 -9.87
C GLN A 103 -6.13 -3.30 -8.96
N ASP A 104 -5.94 -3.51 -7.65
CA ASP A 104 -5.72 -2.43 -6.71
C ASP A 104 -4.38 -1.73 -6.94
N LEU A 105 -3.31 -2.47 -7.21
CA LEU A 105 -2.02 -1.86 -7.58
C LEU A 105 -2.13 -1.02 -8.87
N ASN A 106 -2.92 -1.48 -9.84
CA ASN A 106 -3.19 -0.69 -11.06
C ASN A 106 -3.98 0.58 -10.74
N ARG A 107 -5.01 0.50 -9.90
CA ARG A 107 -5.81 1.67 -9.50
C ARG A 107 -4.96 2.67 -8.70
N ALA A 108 -4.10 2.20 -7.80
CA ALA A 108 -3.16 3.05 -7.07
C ALA A 108 -2.25 3.85 -8.02
N LEU A 109 -1.69 3.20 -9.04
CA LEU A 109 -0.85 3.87 -10.05
C LEU A 109 -1.63 4.78 -11.01
N ALA A 110 -2.91 4.49 -11.26
CA ALA A 110 -3.77 5.37 -12.05
C ALA A 110 -4.05 6.68 -11.30
N LEU A 111 -4.21 6.61 -9.97
CA LEU A 111 -4.42 7.77 -9.11
C LEU A 111 -3.11 8.51 -8.80
N GLN A 112 -2.03 7.77 -8.58
CA GLN A 112 -0.71 8.31 -8.24
C GLN A 112 0.39 7.61 -9.07
N PRO A 113 0.68 8.12 -10.28
CA PRO A 113 1.69 7.53 -11.17
C PRO A 113 3.12 7.56 -10.62
N LEU A 114 3.39 8.36 -9.59
CA LEU A 114 4.70 8.50 -8.97
C LEU A 114 4.94 7.53 -7.79
N LEU A 115 4.01 6.59 -7.54
CA LEU A 115 4.11 5.62 -6.45
C LEU A 115 5.11 4.50 -6.78
N PHE A 116 6.39 4.79 -6.53
CA PHE A 116 7.52 3.90 -6.79
C PHE A 116 7.32 2.47 -6.23
N GLU A 117 6.80 2.38 -5.01
CA GLU A 117 6.57 1.14 -4.29
C GLU A 117 5.53 0.25 -4.99
N ALA A 118 4.54 0.84 -5.65
CA ALA A 118 3.53 0.11 -6.42
C ALA A 118 4.12 -0.54 -7.68
N TYR A 119 5.05 0.12 -8.37
CA TYR A 119 5.77 -0.49 -9.50
C TYR A 119 6.59 -1.70 -9.06
N LEU A 120 7.34 -1.61 -7.96
CA LEU A 120 8.10 -2.77 -7.47
C LEU A 120 7.19 -3.92 -7.01
N SER A 121 6.06 -3.60 -6.39
CA SER A 121 5.07 -4.61 -6.00
C SER A 121 4.44 -5.30 -7.22
N ARG A 122 4.18 -4.58 -8.32
CA ARG A 122 3.76 -5.16 -9.60
C ARG A 122 4.87 -6.01 -10.24
N ALA A 123 6.13 -5.56 -10.17
CA ALA A 123 7.26 -6.35 -10.66
C ALA A 123 7.37 -7.68 -9.92
N ALA A 124 7.28 -7.66 -8.58
CA ALA A 124 7.26 -8.86 -7.75
C ALA A 124 6.08 -9.77 -8.12
N TYR A 125 4.87 -9.23 -8.24
CA TYR A 125 3.69 -10.01 -8.65
C TYR A 125 3.85 -10.67 -10.02
N TYR A 126 4.31 -9.94 -11.04
CA TYR A 126 4.49 -10.53 -12.37
C TYR A 126 5.65 -11.53 -12.40
N SER A 127 6.67 -11.35 -11.55
CA SER A 127 7.75 -12.32 -11.36
C SER A 127 7.23 -13.67 -10.84
N THR A 128 6.34 -13.66 -9.82
CA THR A 128 5.75 -14.90 -9.28
C THR A 128 4.79 -15.58 -10.24
N LYS A 129 4.31 -14.85 -11.26
CA LYS A 129 3.54 -15.40 -12.38
C LYS A 129 4.38 -15.71 -13.61
N GLU A 130 5.70 -15.67 -13.49
CA GLU A 130 6.68 -15.92 -14.56
C GLU A 130 6.52 -15.02 -15.80
N ARG A 131 5.82 -13.89 -15.63
CA ARG A 131 5.65 -12.87 -16.66
C ARG A 131 6.82 -11.89 -16.60
N TYR A 132 8.03 -12.40 -16.81
CA TYR A 132 9.28 -11.67 -16.58
C TYR A 132 9.39 -10.38 -17.39
N SER A 133 8.95 -10.35 -18.65
CA SER A 133 8.95 -9.13 -19.46
C SER A 133 8.09 -8.02 -18.85
N LYS A 134 6.90 -8.36 -18.33
CA LYS A 134 6.03 -7.39 -17.62
C LYS A 134 6.65 -6.96 -16.29
N ALA A 135 7.30 -7.86 -15.58
CA ALA A 135 8.00 -7.53 -14.35
C ALA A 135 9.14 -6.52 -14.59
N ILE A 136 9.97 -6.77 -15.61
CA ILE A 136 11.08 -5.89 -16.02
C ILE A 136 10.57 -4.50 -16.42
N LEU A 137 9.45 -4.41 -17.15
CA LEU A 137 8.84 -3.11 -17.50
C LEU A 137 8.46 -2.31 -16.24
N ASN A 138 7.91 -2.96 -15.21
CA ASN A 138 7.61 -2.28 -13.96
C ASN A 138 8.88 -1.85 -13.20
N CYS A 139 9.96 -2.64 -13.25
CA CYS A 139 11.26 -2.19 -12.73
C CYS A 139 11.82 -1.00 -13.49
N ASN A 140 11.64 -0.93 -14.82
CA ASN A 140 12.04 0.23 -15.62
C ASN A 140 11.31 1.49 -15.16
N GLU A 141 10.00 1.42 -14.93
CA GLU A 141 9.23 2.54 -14.39
C GLU A 141 9.71 2.94 -12.99
N ALA A 142 9.97 1.97 -12.11
CA ALA A 142 10.53 2.24 -10.78
C ALA A 142 11.89 2.97 -10.88
N LEU A 143 12.78 2.51 -11.77
CA LEU A 143 14.09 3.13 -11.99
C LEU A 143 14.01 4.48 -12.70
N ARG A 144 12.97 4.73 -13.52
CA ARG A 144 12.69 6.06 -14.08
C ARG A 144 12.40 7.07 -12.96
N LEU A 145 11.64 6.66 -11.94
CA LEU A 145 11.32 7.52 -10.78
C LEU A 145 12.49 7.66 -9.81
N ARG A 146 13.21 6.57 -9.53
CA ARG A 146 14.35 6.55 -8.61
C ARG A 146 15.52 5.79 -9.25
N PRO A 147 16.36 6.46 -10.07
CA PRO A 147 17.43 5.81 -10.84
C PRO A 147 18.48 5.11 -9.98
N LYS A 148 18.76 5.64 -8.79
CA LYS A 148 19.73 5.09 -7.82
C LYS A 148 19.09 4.14 -6.79
N SER A 149 17.96 3.52 -7.12
CA SER A 149 17.35 2.57 -6.18
C SER A 149 18.01 1.20 -6.29
N VAL A 150 18.82 0.86 -5.28
CA VAL A 150 19.41 -0.48 -5.09
C VAL A 150 18.34 -1.57 -5.21
N ARG A 151 17.19 -1.40 -4.53
CA ARG A 151 16.09 -2.37 -4.56
C ARG A 151 15.53 -2.61 -5.97
N ALA A 152 15.39 -1.55 -6.77
CA ALA A 152 14.87 -1.69 -8.13
C ALA A 152 15.90 -2.27 -9.10
N LEU A 153 17.18 -1.92 -8.95
CA LEU A 153 18.29 -2.50 -9.71
C LEU A 153 18.43 -4.00 -9.43
N LEU A 154 18.45 -4.41 -8.16
CA LEU A 154 18.48 -5.82 -7.77
C LEU A 154 17.28 -6.60 -8.33
N CYS A 155 16.08 -6.02 -8.26
CA CYS A 155 14.88 -6.64 -8.80
C CYS A 155 14.99 -6.85 -10.32
N ARG A 156 15.39 -5.80 -11.07
CA ARG A 156 15.53 -5.89 -12.53
C ARG A 156 16.66 -6.83 -12.96
N GLY A 157 17.80 -6.77 -12.27
CA GLY A 157 18.94 -7.64 -12.50
C GLY A 157 18.59 -9.11 -12.28
N GLY A 158 17.92 -9.43 -11.16
CA GLY A 158 17.41 -10.78 -10.91
C GLY A 158 16.43 -11.27 -11.97
N LEU A 159 15.50 -10.42 -12.41
CA LEU A 159 14.56 -10.76 -13.49
C LEU A 159 15.26 -11.01 -14.83
N LYS A 160 16.24 -10.17 -15.19
CA LYS A 160 17.05 -10.34 -16.41
C LYS A 160 17.87 -11.62 -16.37
N PHE A 161 18.38 -12.00 -15.20
CA PHE A 161 19.07 -13.28 -15.02
C PHE A 161 18.13 -14.46 -15.30
N ARG A 162 16.87 -14.39 -14.84
CA ARG A 162 15.86 -15.44 -15.06
C ARG A 162 15.48 -15.66 -16.53
N ILE A 163 15.66 -14.65 -17.37
CA ILE A 163 15.46 -14.75 -18.84
C ILE A 163 16.78 -14.93 -19.61
N SER A 164 17.86 -15.34 -18.93
CA SER A 164 19.19 -15.54 -19.50
C SER A 164 19.83 -14.30 -20.15
N ALA A 165 19.34 -13.10 -19.85
CA ALA A 165 19.95 -11.84 -20.27
C ALA A 165 21.12 -11.46 -19.35
N TYR A 166 22.10 -12.36 -19.21
CA TYR A 166 23.14 -12.30 -18.18
C TYR A 166 23.97 -11.03 -18.21
N ARG A 167 24.36 -10.54 -19.40
CA ARG A 167 25.10 -9.28 -19.54
C ARG A 167 24.33 -8.10 -18.94
N HIS A 168 23.05 -7.97 -19.26
CA HIS A 168 22.20 -6.90 -18.74
C HIS A 168 21.88 -7.08 -17.25
N ALA A 169 21.83 -8.32 -16.76
CA ALA A 169 21.68 -8.61 -15.35
C ALA A 169 22.91 -8.14 -14.56
N LEU A 170 24.11 -8.48 -15.03
CA LEU A 170 25.36 -8.04 -14.43
C LEU A 170 25.47 -6.51 -14.38
N THR A 171 25.08 -5.80 -15.45
CA THR A 171 25.06 -4.33 -15.43
C THR A 171 24.21 -3.76 -14.29
N ASP A 172 22.98 -4.28 -14.11
CA ASP A 172 22.10 -3.80 -13.04
C ASP A 172 22.63 -4.19 -11.65
N LEU A 173 23.15 -5.40 -11.49
CA LEU A 173 23.67 -5.90 -10.21
C LEU A 173 24.96 -5.19 -9.79
N SER A 174 25.89 -4.94 -10.72
CA SER A 174 27.10 -4.15 -10.46
C SER A 174 26.75 -2.72 -10.06
N ALA A 175 25.85 -2.06 -10.80
CA ALA A 175 25.39 -0.73 -10.45
C ALA A 175 24.72 -0.68 -9.06
N ALA A 176 24.07 -1.75 -8.62
CA ALA A 176 23.49 -1.83 -7.28
C ALA A 176 24.54 -1.94 -6.16
N ILE A 177 25.72 -2.50 -6.45
CA ILE A 177 26.84 -2.65 -5.49
C ILE A 177 27.61 -1.33 -5.37
N GLU A 178 27.65 -0.52 -6.42
CA GLU A 178 28.37 0.76 -6.46
C GLU A 178 27.64 1.92 -5.77
N LEU A 179 26.41 1.72 -5.29
CA LEU A 179 25.55 2.73 -4.64
C LEU A 179 25.50 2.55 -3.12
#